data_AF-A0A1L9N8V7-F1
#
_entry.id   AF-A0A1L9N8V7-F1
#
_cell.length_a   1.000
_cell.length_b   1.000
_cell.length_c   1.000
_cell.angle_alpha   90.00
_cell.angle_beta   90.00
_cell.angle_gamma   90.00
#
_symmetry.space_group_name_H-M   'P 1'
#
loop_
_entity.id
_entity.type
_entity.pdbx_description
1 polymer ?
#
loop_
_entity_poly.entity_id
_entity_poly.type
_entity_poly.pdbx_seq_one_letter_code
_entity_poly.pdbx_strand_id
1 'polypeptide(L)'
;MAAASATIDMSQVPAGTPPAGVTPNLYGNPPSLQSTIIGFAALFYILTTIAVSLRLYSVARSLQKIAADDVLCILAVICTFAYMGFLIHLSYAARHMWDVPLSWLYSDQEYWRLRLAQNLFNPLAFFFSRAPVFVLYRRLFDAPLHRNFSKACWAGLIAAFLLYIHTFILTAVVCAPRAGHSYLDMDTFHRCSKALPDAIVQGAGNILLDAYALILPQPIIWKLKLSRQKRLNIALVFGVGCIALLASCISMYYRVQLHVGSDTDWNEGAYDVTS
;
A
#
# COMPACT_ATOMS: atom_id res chain seq x y z
N MET A 1 -12.06 -23.34 49.12
CA MET A 1 -12.20 -23.93 47.77
C MET A 1 -11.75 -22.86 46.78
N ALA A 2 -10.49 -22.95 46.34
CA ALA A 2 -9.94 -22.01 45.38
C ALA A 2 -10.60 -22.26 44.02
N ALA A 3 -11.34 -21.26 43.52
CA ALA A 3 -11.80 -21.28 42.13
C ALA A 3 -10.56 -21.28 41.25
N ALA A 4 -10.28 -22.42 40.59
CA ALA A 4 -9.31 -22.50 39.53
C ALA A 4 -9.70 -21.44 38.49
N SER A 5 -8.90 -20.37 38.39
CA SER A 5 -8.99 -19.46 37.26
C SER A 5 -8.66 -20.30 36.04
N ALA A 6 -9.68 -20.75 35.31
CA ALA A 6 -9.49 -21.45 34.05
C ALA A 6 -8.70 -20.50 33.15
N THR A 7 -7.43 -20.82 32.91
CA THR A 7 -6.61 -20.15 31.91
C THR A 7 -7.31 -20.37 30.58
N ILE A 8 -8.01 -19.36 30.09
CA ILE A 8 -8.66 -19.39 28.78
C ILE A 8 -7.56 -19.63 27.75
N ASP A 9 -7.61 -20.78 27.08
CA ASP A 9 -6.70 -21.08 25.98
C ASP A 9 -7.04 -20.17 24.80
N MET A 10 -6.25 -19.10 24.64
CA MET A 10 -6.44 -18.09 23.60
C MET A 10 -6.32 -18.67 22.18
N SER A 11 -5.81 -19.89 22.01
CA SER A 11 -5.77 -20.53 20.69
C SER A 11 -7.14 -21.06 20.26
N GLN A 12 -8.05 -21.33 21.21
CA GLN A 12 -9.40 -21.85 20.97
C GLN A 12 -10.46 -20.75 20.89
N VAL A 13 -10.07 -19.49 21.14
CA VAL A 13 -10.98 -18.34 21.12
C VAL A 13 -10.85 -17.63 19.77
N PRO A 14 -11.96 -17.41 19.03
CA PRO A 14 -11.92 -16.63 17.81
C PRO A 14 -11.65 -15.15 18.10
N ALA A 15 -10.95 -14.47 17.20
CA ALA A 15 -10.63 -13.06 17.33
C ALA A 15 -11.83 -12.13 17.07
N GLY A 16 -12.88 -12.62 16.39
CA GLY A 16 -14.12 -11.88 16.14
C GLY A 16 -15.37 -12.74 16.37
N THR A 17 -16.52 -12.09 16.50
CA THR A 17 -17.82 -12.76 16.63
C THR A 17 -18.30 -13.30 15.29
N PRO A 18 -18.70 -14.58 15.19
CA PRO A 18 -19.26 -15.12 13.96
C PRO A 18 -20.72 -14.67 13.76
N PRO A 19 -21.17 -14.49 12.50
CA PRO A 19 -22.57 -14.25 12.17
C PRO A 19 -23.47 -15.40 12.63
N ALA A 20 -24.77 -15.11 12.81
CA ALA A 20 -25.75 -16.13 13.20
C ALA A 20 -25.73 -17.33 12.25
N GLY A 21 -25.44 -18.52 12.79
CA GLY A 21 -25.39 -19.79 12.05
C GLY A 21 -24.01 -20.18 11.49
N VAL A 22 -22.97 -19.38 11.70
CA VAL A 22 -21.58 -19.69 11.29
C VAL A 22 -20.79 -20.22 12.48
N THR A 23 -20.12 -21.36 12.30
CA THR A 23 -19.19 -21.90 13.32
C THR A 23 -17.75 -21.54 12.96
N PRO A 24 -16.99 -20.89 13.87
CA PRO A 24 -15.56 -20.61 13.72
C PRO A 24 -14.75 -21.85 13.34
N ASN A 25 -13.88 -21.72 12.33
CA ASN A 25 -12.96 -22.77 11.91
C ASN A 25 -11.50 -22.33 12.12
N LEU A 26 -11.01 -22.48 13.35
CA LEU A 26 -9.69 -22.00 13.78
C LEU A 26 -8.52 -22.87 13.29
N TYR A 27 -8.74 -24.19 13.14
CA TYR A 27 -7.67 -25.16 12.85
C TYR A 27 -7.82 -25.89 11.51
N GLY A 28 -8.94 -25.71 10.81
CA GLY A 28 -9.14 -26.25 9.47
C GLY A 28 -8.61 -25.32 8.37
N ASN A 29 -9.08 -25.55 7.14
CA ASN A 29 -8.87 -24.67 5.99
C ASN A 29 -10.13 -23.82 5.76
N PRO A 30 -10.32 -22.71 6.51
CA PRO A 30 -11.42 -21.79 6.25
C PRO A 30 -11.26 -21.13 4.86
N PRO A 31 -12.36 -20.63 4.27
CA PRO A 31 -12.27 -19.73 3.12
C PRO A 31 -11.28 -18.60 3.40
N SER A 32 -10.29 -18.43 2.52
CA SER A 32 -9.25 -17.41 2.69
C SER A 32 -8.90 -16.76 1.36
N LEU A 33 -8.47 -15.50 1.44
CA LEU A 33 -7.98 -14.71 0.30
C LEU A 33 -6.47 -14.90 0.09
N GLN A 34 -5.84 -15.81 0.83
CA GLN A 34 -4.41 -16.05 0.80
C GLN A 34 -3.90 -16.40 -0.61
N SER A 35 -4.55 -17.35 -1.27
CA SER A 35 -4.17 -17.78 -2.62
C SER A 35 -4.27 -16.64 -3.64
N THR A 36 -5.31 -15.80 -3.50
CA THR A 36 -5.51 -14.60 -4.32
C THR A 36 -4.39 -13.58 -4.10
N ILE A 37 -4.01 -13.30 -2.85
CA ILE A 37 -2.90 -12.39 -2.52
C ILE A 37 -1.59 -12.88 -3.13
N ILE A 38 -1.26 -14.17 -2.94
CA ILE A 38 -0.03 -14.76 -3.48
C ILE A 38 -0.03 -14.72 -5.01
N GLY A 39 -1.16 -15.03 -5.65
CA GLY A 39 -1.31 -14.98 -7.10
C GLY A 39 -1.07 -13.59 -7.67
N PHE A 40 -1.69 -12.55 -7.11
CA PHE A 40 -1.46 -11.16 -7.54
C PHE A 40 -0.04 -10.71 -7.27
N ALA A 41 0.51 -11.02 -6.10
CA ALA A 41 1.88 -10.63 -5.76
C ALA A 41 2.90 -11.26 -6.72
N ALA A 42 2.75 -12.55 -7.05
CA ALA A 42 3.58 -13.22 -8.05
C ALA A 42 3.49 -12.56 -9.43
N LEU A 43 2.27 -12.24 -9.89
CA LEU A 43 2.06 -11.55 -11.16
C LEU A 43 2.79 -10.19 -11.20
N PHE A 44 2.59 -9.35 -10.18
CA PHE A 44 3.21 -8.03 -10.14
C PHE A 44 4.71 -8.08 -9.91
N TYR A 45 5.24 -9.09 -9.20
CA TYR A 45 6.67 -9.33 -9.11
C TYR A 45 7.30 -9.58 -10.48
N ILE A 46 6.70 -10.48 -11.26
CA ILE A 46 7.20 -10.84 -12.60
C ILE A 46 7.16 -9.60 -13.51
N LEU A 47 6.01 -8.91 -13.56
CA LEU A 47 5.84 -7.72 -14.40
C LEU A 47 6.81 -6.60 -14.04
N THR A 48 6.98 -6.32 -12.74
CA THR A 48 7.89 -5.28 -12.26
C THR A 48 9.35 -5.62 -12.57
N THR A 49 9.74 -6.88 -12.36
CA THR A 49 11.10 -7.36 -12.66
C THR A 49 11.41 -7.23 -14.15
N ILE A 50 10.48 -7.61 -15.03
CA ILE A 50 10.64 -7.47 -16.48
C ILE A 50 10.77 -5.99 -16.86
N ALA A 51 9.86 -5.14 -16.38
CA ALA A 51 9.87 -3.71 -16.70
C ALA A 51 11.16 -3.01 -16.27
N VAL A 52 11.66 -3.31 -15.06
CA VAL A 52 12.89 -2.70 -14.53
C VAL A 52 14.12 -3.25 -15.25
N SER A 53 14.14 -4.55 -15.55
CA SER A 53 15.24 -5.15 -16.32
C SER A 53 15.34 -4.55 -17.71
N LEU A 54 14.20 -4.34 -18.41
CA LEU A 54 14.16 -3.66 -19.70
C LEU A 54 14.64 -2.21 -19.59
N ARG A 55 14.27 -1.49 -18.52
CA ARG A 55 14.73 -0.12 -18.28
C ARG A 55 16.25 -0.06 -18.09
N LEU A 56 16.80 -0.90 -17.20
CA LEU A 56 18.23 -0.96 -16.94
C LEU A 56 19.01 -1.38 -18.19
N TYR A 57 18.50 -2.36 -18.94
CA TYR A 57 19.06 -2.74 -20.23
C TYR A 57 19.07 -1.59 -21.24
N SER A 58 17.97 -0.82 -21.32
CA SER A 58 17.88 0.34 -22.21
C SER A 58 18.90 1.43 -21.86
N VAL A 59 19.10 1.72 -20.57
CA VAL A 59 20.10 2.69 -20.10
C VAL A 59 21.51 2.21 -20.42
N ALA A 60 21.81 0.94 -20.10
CA ALA A 60 23.11 0.31 -20.36
C ALA A 60 23.44 0.31 -21.86
N ARG A 61 22.49 -0.06 -22.72
CA ARG A 61 22.66 -0.08 -24.18
C ARG A 61 22.81 1.31 -24.78
N SER A 62 22.13 2.32 -24.22
CA SER A 62 22.18 3.69 -24.73
C SER A 62 23.43 4.47 -24.29
N LEU A 63 24.34 3.85 -23.51
CA LEU A 63 25.52 4.49 -22.89
C LEU A 63 25.19 5.79 -22.16
N GLN A 64 23.95 5.92 -21.68
CA GLN A 64 23.50 7.09 -20.93
C GLN A 64 23.97 6.95 -19.49
N LYS A 65 24.36 8.07 -18.86
CA LYS A 65 24.63 8.09 -17.42
C LYS A 65 23.34 7.73 -16.68
N ILE A 66 23.46 6.91 -15.64
CA ILE A 66 22.36 6.61 -14.71
C ILE A 66 21.84 7.93 -14.18
N ALA A 67 20.56 8.20 -14.42
CA ALA A 67 19.94 9.42 -13.98
C ALA A 67 19.25 9.22 -12.63
N ALA A 68 18.87 10.33 -11.99
CA ALA A 68 18.19 10.29 -10.70
C ALA A 68 16.85 9.50 -10.77
N ASP A 69 16.18 9.52 -11.92
CA ASP A 69 14.96 8.74 -12.14
C ASP A 69 15.20 7.22 -12.10
N ASP A 70 16.34 6.75 -12.60
CA ASP A 70 16.69 5.32 -12.58
C ASP A 70 16.98 4.83 -11.16
N VAL A 71 17.70 5.63 -10.36
CA VAL A 71 17.97 5.32 -8.94
C VAL A 71 16.67 5.26 -8.14
N LEU A 72 15.78 6.23 -8.34
CA LEU A 72 14.47 6.24 -7.68
C LEU A 72 13.61 5.04 -8.09
N CYS A 73 13.66 4.60 -9.36
CA CYS A 73 13.00 3.37 -9.79
C CYS A 73 13.55 2.13 -9.09
N ILE A 74 14.88 2.00 -8.91
CA ILE A 74 15.46 0.86 -8.20
C ILE A 74 15.01 0.87 -6.72
N LEU A 75 15.04 2.03 -6.07
CA LEU A 75 14.53 2.17 -4.69
C LEU A 75 13.04 1.79 -4.60
N ALA A 76 12.24 2.18 -5.60
CA ALA A 76 10.82 1.80 -5.66
C ALA A 76 10.64 0.29 -5.69
N VAL A 77 11.44 -0.43 -6.47
CA VAL A 77 11.40 -1.89 -6.56
C VAL A 77 11.75 -2.53 -5.22
N ILE A 78 12.85 -2.07 -4.59
CA ILE A 78 13.29 -2.60 -3.29
C ILE A 78 12.19 -2.43 -2.24
N CYS A 79 11.63 -1.22 -2.12
CA CYS A 79 10.56 -0.95 -1.15
C CYS A 79 9.28 -1.73 -1.46
N THR A 80 8.89 -1.83 -2.74
CA THR A 80 7.70 -2.58 -3.16
C THR A 80 7.87 -4.07 -2.90
N PHE A 81 9.07 -4.62 -3.13
CA PHE A 81 9.36 -6.03 -2.91
C PHE A 81 9.41 -6.36 -1.42
N ALA A 82 9.99 -5.48 -0.59
CA ALA A 82 9.91 -5.62 0.85
C ALA A 82 8.45 -5.63 1.34
N TYR A 83 7.65 -4.64 0.92
CA TYR A 83 6.22 -4.56 1.25
C TYR A 83 5.45 -5.83 0.84
N MET A 84 5.61 -6.28 -0.41
CA MET A 84 4.94 -7.48 -0.91
C MET A 84 5.43 -8.75 -0.22
N GLY A 85 6.70 -8.84 0.15
CA GLY A 85 7.26 -9.95 0.91
C GLY A 85 6.60 -10.08 2.29
N PHE A 86 6.46 -8.97 3.02
CA PHE A 86 5.73 -8.96 4.29
C PHE A 86 4.25 -9.30 4.10
N LEU A 87 3.61 -8.77 3.05
CA LEU A 87 2.21 -9.06 2.74
C LEU A 87 1.97 -10.54 2.44
N ILE A 88 2.85 -11.18 1.67
CA ILE A 88 2.79 -12.63 1.41
C ILE A 88 3.02 -13.41 2.70
N HIS A 89 4.00 -13.03 3.50
CA HIS A 89 4.27 -13.73 4.76
C HIS A 89 3.08 -13.65 5.71
N LEU A 90 2.39 -12.51 5.79
CA LEU A 90 1.21 -12.30 6.63
C LEU A 90 -0.11 -12.75 5.97
N SER A 91 -0.06 -13.31 4.75
CA SER A 91 -1.25 -13.69 3.99
C SER A 91 -2.06 -14.83 4.64
N TYR A 92 -1.47 -15.60 5.55
CA TYR A 92 -2.19 -16.64 6.30
C TYR A 92 -3.30 -16.07 7.19
N ALA A 93 -3.19 -14.79 7.57
CA ALA A 93 -4.19 -14.04 8.33
C ALA A 93 -5.27 -13.40 7.43
N ALA A 94 -5.25 -13.62 6.12
CA ALA A 94 -6.27 -13.14 5.17
C ALA A 94 -7.52 -14.05 5.17
N ARG A 95 -8.11 -14.26 6.34
CA ARG A 95 -9.32 -15.04 6.62
C ARG A 95 -10.26 -14.21 7.50
N HIS A 96 -11.49 -14.68 7.71
CA HIS A 96 -12.41 -13.97 8.61
C HIS A 96 -11.89 -13.90 10.03
N MET A 97 -12.27 -12.84 10.71
CA MET A 97 -11.86 -12.57 12.09
C MET A 97 -12.30 -13.67 13.04
N TRP A 98 -13.47 -14.27 12.81
CA TRP A 98 -13.92 -15.44 13.57
C TRP A 98 -13.16 -16.73 13.23
N ASP A 99 -12.38 -16.78 12.15
CA ASP A 99 -11.50 -17.91 11.80
C ASP A 99 -10.04 -17.66 12.21
N VAL A 100 -9.74 -16.52 12.84
CA VAL A 100 -8.42 -16.18 13.37
C VAL A 100 -8.35 -16.52 14.87
N PRO A 101 -7.38 -17.34 15.32
CA PRO A 101 -7.14 -17.57 16.74
C PRO A 101 -6.70 -16.29 17.47
N LEU A 102 -7.26 -16.04 18.65
CA LEU A 102 -6.91 -14.90 19.50
C LEU A 102 -5.42 -14.92 19.91
N SER A 103 -4.81 -16.11 20.00
CA SER A 103 -3.38 -16.28 20.25
C SER A 103 -2.48 -15.59 19.22
N TRP A 104 -2.90 -15.43 17.96
CA TRP A 104 -2.13 -14.70 16.95
C TRP A 104 -2.06 -13.20 17.24
N LEU A 105 -3.08 -12.65 17.92
CA LEU A 105 -3.12 -11.23 18.27
C LEU A 105 -2.46 -10.95 19.62
N TYR A 106 -2.59 -11.86 20.59
CA TYR A 106 -2.20 -11.60 21.98
C TYR A 106 -1.00 -12.41 22.47
N SER A 107 -0.54 -13.41 21.72
CA SER A 107 0.62 -14.23 22.09
C SER A 107 1.77 -14.11 21.07
N ASP A 108 1.48 -13.75 19.82
CA ASP A 108 2.48 -13.66 18.76
C ASP A 108 3.03 -12.23 18.59
N GLN A 109 4.19 -11.95 19.18
CA GLN A 109 4.90 -10.68 18.97
C GLN A 109 5.49 -10.54 17.56
N GLU A 110 5.80 -11.65 16.89
CA GLU A 110 6.41 -11.63 15.57
C GLU A 110 5.41 -11.10 14.54
N TYR A 111 4.15 -11.53 14.64
CA TYR A 111 3.05 -11.01 13.83
C TYR A 111 3.01 -9.47 13.83
N TRP A 112 3.01 -8.84 15.01
CA TRP A 112 2.91 -7.39 15.12
C TRP A 112 4.16 -6.65 14.64
N ARG A 113 5.36 -7.23 14.82
CA ARG A 113 6.60 -6.67 14.29
C ARG A 113 6.60 -6.68 12.77
N LEU A 114 6.21 -7.79 12.16
CA LEU A 114 6.11 -7.92 10.70
C LEU A 114 5.01 -7.02 10.14
N ARG A 115 3.88 -6.89 10.83
CA ARG A 115 2.79 -5.99 10.43
C ARG A 115 3.21 -4.53 10.48
N LEU A 116 3.94 -4.12 11.52
CA LEU A 116 4.52 -2.77 11.61
C LEU A 116 5.51 -2.53 10.48
N ALA A 117 6.43 -3.49 10.22
CA ALA A 117 7.37 -3.39 9.11
C ALA A 117 6.64 -3.23 7.77
N GLN A 118 5.63 -4.06 7.49
CA GLN A 118 4.79 -3.94 6.29
C GLN A 118 4.20 -2.53 6.17
N ASN A 119 3.59 -2.00 7.24
CA ASN A 119 2.96 -0.69 7.24
C ASN A 119 3.96 0.46 7.06
N LEU A 120 5.22 0.30 7.49
CA LEU A 120 6.29 1.29 7.28
C LEU A 120 6.84 1.27 5.85
N PHE A 121 6.96 0.09 5.23
CA PHE A 121 7.40 -0.02 3.84
C PHE A 121 6.34 0.43 2.83
N ASN A 122 5.06 0.35 3.17
CA ASN A 122 3.94 0.75 2.32
C ASN A 122 4.04 2.21 1.80
N PRO A 123 4.13 3.27 2.66
CA PRO A 123 4.25 4.64 2.19
C PRO A 123 5.55 4.90 1.42
N LEU A 124 6.65 4.21 1.76
CA LEU A 124 7.91 4.32 1.02
C LEU A 124 7.76 3.80 -0.42
N ALA A 125 7.13 2.62 -0.58
CA ALA A 125 6.86 2.05 -1.89
C ALA A 125 5.98 2.97 -2.75
N PHE A 126 4.94 3.59 -2.17
CA PHE A 126 4.07 4.53 -2.86
C PHE A 126 4.76 5.85 -3.26
N PHE A 127 5.68 6.37 -2.43
CA PHE A 127 6.43 7.56 -2.79
C PHE A 127 7.42 7.27 -3.92
N PHE A 128 8.26 6.25 -3.75
CA PHE A 128 9.32 5.94 -4.72
C PHE A 128 8.76 5.43 -6.06
N SER A 129 7.56 4.85 -6.10
CA SER A 129 6.92 4.49 -7.37
C SER A 129 6.43 5.71 -8.18
N ARG A 130 6.07 6.81 -7.51
CA ARG A 130 5.56 8.04 -8.16
C ARG A 130 6.64 9.07 -8.45
N ALA A 131 7.66 9.18 -7.60
CA ALA A 131 8.73 10.16 -7.75
C ALA A 131 9.46 10.12 -9.13
N PRO A 132 9.79 8.94 -9.71
CA PRO A 132 10.43 8.85 -11.02
C PRO A 132 9.60 9.49 -12.14
N VAL A 133 8.27 9.46 -12.06
CA VAL A 133 7.38 10.04 -13.08
C VAL A 133 7.57 11.55 -13.15
N PHE A 134 7.55 12.24 -12.01
CA PHE A 134 7.73 13.70 -11.96
C PHE A 134 9.16 14.10 -12.36
N VAL A 135 10.17 13.33 -11.96
CA VAL A 135 11.57 13.58 -12.35
C VAL A 135 11.76 13.36 -13.85
N LEU A 136 11.17 12.30 -14.41
CA LEU A 136 11.19 12.00 -15.84
C LEU A 136 10.48 13.09 -16.66
N TYR A 137 9.31 13.56 -16.21
CA TYR A 137 8.59 14.66 -16.86
C TYR A 137 9.42 15.92 -16.88
N ARG A 138 10.08 16.25 -15.77
CA ARG A 138 11.00 17.39 -15.74
C ARG A 138 12.12 17.19 -16.74
N ARG A 139 12.80 16.04 -16.77
CA ARG A 139 13.89 15.76 -17.71
C ARG A 139 13.47 15.83 -19.18
N LEU A 140 12.26 15.37 -19.50
CA LEU A 140 11.75 15.32 -20.88
C LEU A 140 11.33 16.71 -21.38
N PHE A 141 10.82 17.56 -20.50
CA PHE A 141 10.24 18.86 -20.85
C PHE A 141 11.00 20.05 -20.23
N ASP A 142 12.25 19.86 -19.76
CA ASP A 142 13.12 20.92 -19.20
C ASP A 142 13.62 21.84 -20.33
N ALA A 143 12.69 22.60 -20.90
CA ALA A 143 12.99 23.69 -21.81
C ALA A 143 12.76 25.03 -21.09
N PRO A 144 13.61 26.05 -21.29
CA PRO A 144 13.48 27.36 -20.63
C PRO A 144 12.11 28.03 -20.89
N LEU A 145 11.41 27.64 -21.95
CA LEU A 145 10.07 28.08 -22.31
C LEU A 145 8.95 27.56 -21.38
N HIS A 146 9.20 26.50 -20.59
CA HIS A 146 8.18 25.81 -19.78
C HIS A 146 8.48 25.84 -18.27
N ARG A 147 9.01 26.96 -17.76
CA ARG A 147 9.35 27.13 -16.33
C ARG A 147 8.18 26.82 -15.37
N ASN A 148 6.94 27.12 -15.78
CA ASN A 148 5.75 26.79 -14.99
C ASN A 148 5.48 25.28 -14.88
N PHE A 149 5.80 24.51 -15.92
CA PHE A 149 5.66 23.05 -15.91
C PHE A 149 6.66 22.40 -14.95
N SER A 150 7.90 22.89 -14.94
CA SER A 150 8.92 22.41 -14.01
C SER A 150 8.53 22.67 -12.54
N LYS A 151 7.96 23.86 -12.25
CA LYS A 151 7.38 24.16 -10.92
C LYS A 151 6.23 23.22 -10.55
N ALA A 152 5.35 22.91 -11.50
CA ALA A 152 4.24 22.00 -11.29
C ALA A 152 4.72 20.55 -11.03
N CYS A 153 5.77 20.07 -11.71
CA CYS A 153 6.39 18.78 -11.39
C CYS A 153 6.94 18.75 -9.96
N TRP A 154 7.61 19.82 -9.52
CA TRP A 154 8.08 19.95 -8.14
C TRP A 154 6.94 19.98 -7.13
N ALA A 155 5.86 20.71 -7.42
CA ALA A 155 4.68 20.74 -6.57
C ALA A 155 4.07 19.34 -6.38
N GLY A 156 3.98 18.54 -7.46
CA GLY A 156 3.50 17.15 -7.39
C GLY A 156 4.43 16.25 -6.57
N LEU A 157 5.74 16.38 -6.76
CA LEU A 157 6.73 15.62 -6.01
C LEU A 157 6.71 15.97 -4.51
N ILE A 158 6.60 17.25 -4.16
CA ILE A 158 6.49 17.73 -2.78
C ILE A 158 5.17 17.26 -2.16
N ALA A 159 4.05 17.37 -2.89
CA ALA A 159 2.76 16.88 -2.42
C ALA A 159 2.79 15.37 -2.13
N ALA A 160 3.39 14.58 -3.04
CA ALA A 160 3.60 13.16 -2.83
C ALA A 160 4.48 12.90 -1.58
N PHE A 161 5.61 13.61 -1.45
CA PHE A 161 6.50 13.48 -0.30
C PHE A 161 5.76 13.76 1.01
N LEU A 162 5.03 14.88 1.10
CA LEU A 162 4.27 15.28 2.29
C LEU A 162 3.19 14.27 2.66
N LEU A 163 2.47 13.73 1.69
CA LEU A 163 1.44 12.72 1.93
C LEU A 163 2.04 11.44 2.54
N TYR A 164 3.10 10.90 1.93
CA TYR A 164 3.64 9.61 2.37
C TYR A 164 4.55 9.73 3.60
N ILE A 165 5.26 10.85 3.78
CA ILE A 165 6.04 11.07 5.01
C ILE A 165 5.12 11.23 6.22
N HIS A 166 3.95 11.87 6.05
CA HIS A 166 2.92 11.95 7.08
C HIS A 166 2.50 10.54 7.53
N THR A 167 2.07 9.68 6.61
CA THR A 167 1.69 8.30 6.93
C THR A 167 2.84 7.52 7.57
N PHE A 168 4.07 7.68 7.08
CA PHE A 168 5.23 6.99 7.64
C PHE A 168 5.46 7.37 9.10
N ILE A 169 5.48 8.68 9.40
CA ILE A 169 5.68 9.19 10.76
C ILE A 169 4.51 8.79 11.66
N LEU A 170 3.27 8.93 11.18
CA LEU A 170 2.07 8.55 11.92
C LEU A 170 2.13 7.07 12.31
N THR A 171 2.41 6.19 11.35
CA THR A 171 2.54 4.74 11.59
C THR A 171 3.66 4.44 12.58
N ALA A 172 4.85 5.05 12.38
CA ALA A 172 6.01 4.82 13.23
C ALA A 172 5.77 5.25 14.69
N VAL A 173 5.07 6.37 14.91
CA VAL A 173 4.84 6.91 16.26
C VAL A 173 3.64 6.23 16.93
N VAL A 174 2.56 6.01 16.18
CA VAL A 174 1.29 5.55 16.76
C VAL A 174 1.29 4.05 16.96
N CYS A 175 1.82 3.26 16.02
CA CYS A 175 1.78 1.80 16.04
C CYS A 175 3.02 1.12 16.63
N ALA A 176 4.14 1.83 16.82
CA ALA A 176 5.30 1.26 17.52
C ALA A 176 5.09 1.26 19.04
N PRO A 177 5.51 0.19 19.76
CA PRO A 177 5.46 0.18 21.21
C PRO A 177 6.38 1.26 21.79
N ARG A 178 5.95 1.87 22.91
CA ARG A 178 6.79 2.84 23.65
C ARG A 178 7.88 2.09 24.43
N ALA A 179 8.91 2.80 24.86
CA ALA A 179 9.94 2.22 25.71
C ALA A 179 9.30 1.60 26.97
N GLY A 180 9.60 0.31 27.21
CA GLY A 180 9.03 -0.46 28.31
C GLY A 180 7.71 -1.18 28.04
N HIS A 181 7.11 -0.97 26.85
CA HIS A 181 5.86 -1.62 26.43
C HIS A 181 6.12 -2.69 25.37
N SER A 182 5.26 -3.70 25.34
CA SER A 182 5.28 -4.74 24.31
C SER A 182 4.35 -4.41 23.15
N TYR A 183 4.53 -5.11 22.03
CA TYR A 183 3.59 -5.09 20.90
C TYR A 183 2.22 -5.66 21.28
N LEU A 184 2.16 -6.49 22.33
CA LEU A 184 0.95 -7.16 22.81
C LEU A 184 0.14 -6.31 23.79
N ASP A 185 0.65 -5.14 24.18
CA ASP A 185 -0.05 -4.28 25.14
C ASP A 185 -1.30 -3.68 24.47
N MET A 186 -2.43 -3.75 25.16
CA MET A 186 -3.71 -3.18 24.71
C MET A 186 -3.60 -1.69 24.35
N ASP A 187 -2.77 -0.95 25.07
CA ASP A 187 -2.49 0.45 24.79
C ASP A 187 -1.83 0.67 23.42
N THR A 188 -0.93 -0.23 23.01
CA THR A 188 -0.28 -0.18 21.69
C THR A 188 -1.31 -0.46 20.60
N PHE A 189 -2.18 -1.46 20.81
CA PHE A 189 -3.25 -1.80 19.88
C PHE A 189 -4.26 -0.65 19.70
N HIS A 190 -4.79 -0.11 20.80
CA HIS A 190 -5.77 0.98 20.78
C HIS A 190 -5.20 2.28 20.18
N ARG A 191 -3.90 2.52 20.33
CA ARG A 191 -3.25 3.62 19.61
C ARG A 191 -3.21 3.35 18.13
N CYS A 192 -2.73 2.18 17.71
CA CYS A 192 -2.60 1.85 16.30
C CYS A 192 -3.95 1.86 15.56
N SER A 193 -5.04 1.46 16.21
CA SER A 193 -6.39 1.54 15.62
C SER A 193 -6.82 2.97 15.29
N LYS A 194 -6.33 3.98 16.02
CA LYS A 194 -6.58 5.41 15.70
C LYS A 194 -5.89 5.86 14.41
N ALA A 195 -4.94 5.09 13.87
CA ALA A 195 -4.33 5.35 12.57
C ALA A 195 -5.21 4.86 11.41
N LEU A 196 -6.25 4.08 11.67
CA LEU A 196 -7.08 3.47 10.63
C LEU A 196 -7.74 4.47 9.66
N PRO A 197 -8.27 5.64 10.11
CA PRO A 197 -8.81 6.64 9.20
C PRO A 197 -7.77 7.21 8.21
N ASP A 198 -6.47 7.11 8.52
CA ASP A 198 -5.39 7.53 7.60
C ASP A 198 -5.41 6.72 6.29
N ALA A 199 -5.95 5.49 6.31
CA ALA A 199 -6.09 4.69 5.10
C ALA A 199 -7.03 5.35 4.05
N ILE A 200 -8.04 6.10 4.49
CA ILE A 200 -8.94 6.87 3.62
C ILE A 200 -8.22 8.11 3.09
N VAL A 201 -7.48 8.82 3.95
CA VAL A 201 -6.68 9.98 3.57
C VAL A 201 -5.65 9.60 2.50
N GLN A 202 -4.95 8.49 2.70
CA GLN A 202 -4.05 7.91 1.72
C GLN A 202 -4.76 7.52 0.43
N GLY A 203 -5.94 6.89 0.52
CA GLY A 203 -6.76 6.54 -0.65
C GLY A 203 -7.10 7.76 -1.51
N ALA A 204 -7.60 8.83 -0.87
CA ALA A 204 -7.92 10.08 -1.54
C ALA A 204 -6.67 10.74 -2.15
N GLY A 205 -5.57 10.79 -1.39
CA GLY A 205 -4.31 11.35 -1.86
C GLY A 205 -3.72 10.58 -3.05
N ASN A 206 -3.83 9.25 -3.08
CA ASN A 206 -3.42 8.43 -4.22
C ASN A 206 -4.19 8.80 -5.49
N ILE A 207 -5.52 8.92 -5.42
CA ILE A 207 -6.37 9.32 -6.56
C ILE A 207 -5.98 10.71 -7.06
N LEU A 208 -5.79 11.67 -6.14
CA LEU A 208 -5.39 13.03 -6.50
C LEU A 208 -4.03 13.08 -7.18
N LEU A 209 -3.05 12.33 -6.69
CA LEU A 209 -1.71 12.27 -7.28
C LEU A 209 -1.71 11.59 -8.65
N ASP A 210 -2.49 10.52 -8.81
CA ASP A 210 -2.63 9.80 -10.08
C ASP A 210 -3.32 10.70 -11.13
N ALA A 211 -4.41 11.38 -10.75
CA ALA A 211 -5.07 12.36 -11.61
C ALA A 211 -4.16 13.54 -11.96
N TYR A 212 -3.40 14.05 -10.99
CA TYR A 212 -2.44 15.13 -11.20
C TYR A 212 -1.35 14.72 -12.20
N ALA A 213 -0.74 13.55 -12.02
CA ALA A 213 0.28 13.03 -12.93
C ALA A 213 -0.27 12.83 -14.36
N LEU A 214 -1.53 12.44 -14.50
CA LEU A 214 -2.18 12.24 -15.79
C LEU A 214 -2.50 13.55 -16.53
N ILE A 215 -2.98 14.56 -15.80
CA ILE A 215 -3.39 15.86 -16.37
C ILE A 215 -2.17 16.72 -16.70
N LEU A 216 -1.14 16.69 -15.86
CA LEU A 216 0.02 17.57 -15.93
C LEU A 216 0.66 17.70 -17.34
N PRO A 217 0.98 16.60 -18.06
CA PRO A 217 1.60 16.67 -19.39
C PRO A 217 0.64 16.96 -20.56
N GLN A 218 -0.69 16.87 -20.38
CA GLN A 218 -1.67 17.01 -21.47
C GLN A 218 -1.55 18.35 -22.23
N PRO A 219 -1.44 19.52 -21.56
CA PRO A 219 -1.37 20.80 -22.26
C PRO A 219 -0.13 20.94 -23.15
N ILE A 220 0.97 20.26 -22.81
CA ILE A 220 2.21 20.28 -23.61
C ILE A 220 2.05 19.35 -24.81
N ILE A 221 1.52 18.15 -24.60
CA ILE A 221 1.33 17.16 -25.66
C ILE A 221 0.42 17.68 -26.77
N TRP A 222 -0.64 18.42 -26.41
CA TRP A 222 -1.59 18.96 -27.40
C TRP A 222 -0.98 20.05 -28.28
N LYS A 223 0.07 20.74 -27.80
CA LYS A 223 0.79 21.77 -28.55
C LYS A 223 1.93 21.21 -29.39
N LEU A 224 2.34 19.96 -29.16
CA LEU A 224 3.50 19.37 -29.80
C LEU A 224 3.13 18.66 -31.12
N LYS A 225 3.73 19.10 -32.23
CA LYS A 225 3.57 18.45 -33.55
C LYS A 225 4.37 17.14 -33.59
N LEU A 226 3.75 16.04 -33.16
CA LEU A 226 4.37 14.71 -33.10
C LEU A 226 4.00 13.84 -34.31
N SER A 227 4.91 12.92 -34.69
CA SER A 227 4.62 11.87 -35.67
C SER A 227 3.59 10.88 -35.13
N ARG A 228 2.82 10.24 -36.03
CA ARG A 228 1.74 9.30 -35.66
C ARG A 228 2.22 8.19 -34.70
N GLN A 229 3.42 7.65 -34.91
CA GLN A 229 4.01 6.62 -34.05
C GLN A 229 4.23 7.11 -32.60
N LYS A 230 4.80 8.31 -32.44
CA LYS A 230 5.05 8.89 -31.10
C LYS A 230 3.74 9.21 -30.39
N ARG A 231 2.75 9.69 -31.13
CA ARG A 231 1.40 9.96 -30.61
C ARG A 231 0.73 8.68 -30.09
N LEU A 232 0.88 7.56 -30.79
CA LEU A 232 0.35 6.27 -30.34
C LEU A 232 1.01 5.80 -29.04
N ASN A 233 2.35 5.84 -28.96
CA ASN A 233 3.08 5.42 -27.75
C ASN A 233 2.67 6.25 -26.52
N ILE A 234 2.52 7.56 -26.71
CA ILE A 234 2.06 8.48 -25.67
C ILE A 234 0.63 8.11 -25.25
N ALA A 235 -0.29 7.92 -26.20
CA ALA A 235 -1.67 7.53 -25.91
C ALA A 235 -1.76 6.21 -25.12
N LEU A 236 -0.91 5.22 -25.43
CA LEU A 236 -0.84 3.97 -24.67
C LEU A 236 -0.43 4.18 -23.22
N VAL A 237 0.61 4.99 -22.97
CA VAL A 237 1.06 5.32 -21.60
C VAL A 237 -0.05 6.05 -20.82
N PHE A 238 -0.77 6.99 -21.45
CA PHE A 238 -1.92 7.63 -20.82
C PHE A 238 -3.07 6.67 -20.56
N GLY A 239 -3.34 5.74 -21.47
CA GLY A 239 -4.36 4.70 -21.29
C GLY A 239 -4.08 3.85 -20.05
N VAL A 240 -2.83 3.43 -19.84
CA VAL A 240 -2.42 2.72 -18.62
C VAL A 240 -2.63 3.60 -17.38
N GLY A 241 -2.32 4.89 -17.46
CA GLY A 241 -2.59 5.86 -16.37
C GLY A 241 -4.08 5.99 -16.04
N CYS A 242 -4.97 6.00 -17.03
CA CYS A 242 -6.42 6.03 -16.80
C CYS A 242 -6.91 4.76 -16.09
N ILE A 243 -6.41 3.59 -16.49
CA ILE A 243 -6.76 2.32 -15.85
C ILE A 243 -6.28 2.33 -14.40
N ALA A 244 -5.06 2.82 -14.14
CA ALA A 244 -4.53 2.95 -12.78
C ALA A 244 -5.40 3.89 -11.92
N LEU A 245 -5.84 5.03 -12.47
CA LEU A 245 -6.75 5.94 -11.77
C LEU A 245 -8.08 5.28 -11.42
N LEU A 246 -8.68 4.51 -12.34
CA LEU A 246 -9.90 3.76 -12.06
C LEU A 246 -9.70 2.70 -10.97
N ALA A 247 -8.57 1.99 -11.00
CA ALA A 247 -8.21 1.03 -9.96
C ALA A 247 -8.05 1.72 -8.59
N SER A 248 -7.44 2.91 -8.54
CA SER A 248 -7.33 3.72 -7.31
C SER A 248 -8.72 4.14 -6.78
N CYS A 249 -9.66 4.52 -7.66
CA CYS A 249 -11.04 4.82 -7.27
C CYS A 249 -11.77 3.59 -6.69
N ILE A 250 -11.64 2.42 -7.33
CA ILE A 250 -12.23 1.17 -6.85
C ILE A 250 -11.62 0.78 -5.50
N SER A 251 -10.31 0.88 -5.35
CA SER A 251 -9.63 0.62 -4.07
C SER A 251 -10.16 1.54 -2.97
N MET A 252 -10.36 2.83 -3.26
CA MET A 252 -10.93 3.77 -2.30
C MET A 252 -12.39 3.43 -1.95
N TYR A 253 -13.20 3.04 -2.93
CA TYR A 253 -14.57 2.58 -2.66
C TYR A 253 -14.59 1.44 -1.65
N TYR A 254 -13.77 0.40 -1.85
CA TYR A 254 -13.68 -0.69 -0.89
C TYR A 254 -13.12 -0.24 0.46
N ARG A 255 -12.12 0.65 0.52
CA ARG A 255 -11.61 1.20 1.79
C ARG A 255 -12.68 1.96 2.58
N VAL A 256 -13.55 2.71 1.89
CA VAL A 256 -14.67 3.40 2.53
C VAL A 256 -15.72 2.40 3.02
N GLN A 257 -16.04 1.38 2.22
CA GLN A 257 -16.94 0.30 2.66
C GLN A 257 -16.40 -0.46 3.87
N LEU A 258 -15.08 -0.68 3.94
CA LEU A 258 -14.45 -1.28 5.12
C LEU A 258 -14.60 -0.40 6.37
N HIS A 259 -14.61 0.93 6.20
CA HIS A 259 -14.67 1.87 7.32
C HIS A 259 -16.10 2.26 7.74
N VAL A 260 -17.07 2.24 6.81
CA VAL A 260 -18.45 2.72 7.00
C VAL A 260 -19.49 1.59 6.95
N GLY A 261 -19.15 0.46 6.33
CA GLY A 261 -20.08 -0.65 6.09
C GLY A 261 -20.51 -1.35 7.37
N SER A 262 -21.80 -1.68 7.44
CA SER A 262 -22.50 -2.35 8.54
C SER A 262 -22.19 -3.85 8.69
N ASP A 263 -21.26 -4.39 7.91
CA ASP A 263 -20.75 -5.77 8.01
C ASP A 263 -19.30 -5.73 8.57
N THR A 264 -19.15 -5.24 9.80
CA THR A 264 -17.87 -5.21 10.55
C THR A 264 -17.28 -6.61 10.74
N ASP A 265 -18.17 -7.60 10.80
CA ASP A 265 -17.93 -9.03 10.87
C ASP A 265 -16.94 -9.54 9.78
N TRP A 266 -17.18 -9.27 8.50
CA TRP A 266 -16.42 -9.91 7.40
C TRP A 266 -14.98 -9.38 7.25
N ASN A 267 -14.72 -8.17 7.72
CA ASN A 267 -13.64 -7.35 7.16
C ASN A 267 -12.68 -6.71 8.18
N GLU A 268 -13.08 -6.52 9.46
CA GLU A 268 -12.20 -5.86 10.43
C GLU A 268 -12.63 -6.05 11.91
N GLY A 269 -13.20 -7.21 12.26
CA GLY A 269 -13.58 -7.61 13.64
C GLY A 269 -12.49 -7.57 14.73
N ALA A 270 -11.36 -6.89 14.53
CA ALA A 270 -10.33 -6.68 15.54
C ALA A 270 -10.68 -5.49 16.46
N TYR A 271 -11.62 -4.63 16.06
CA TYR A 271 -11.84 -3.35 16.71
C TYR A 271 -13.16 -3.23 17.48
N ASP A 272 -14.07 -4.21 17.38
CA ASP A 272 -15.29 -4.26 18.19
C ASP A 272 -15.03 -4.93 19.56
N VAL A 273 -14.09 -4.38 20.34
CA VAL A 273 -13.92 -4.73 21.76
C VAL A 273 -14.71 -3.79 22.69
N THR A 274 -15.62 -2.99 22.14
CA THR A 274 -16.51 -2.11 22.91
C THR A 274 -17.97 -2.35 22.55
N SER A 275 -18.49 -3.49 22.99
CA SER A 275 -19.85 -3.62 23.51
C SER A 275 -19.93 -4.82 24.44
#